data_AF-A0A1G1BZ02-F1
#
_entry.id   AF-A0A1G1BZ02-F1
#
_cell.length_a   1.000
_cell.length_b   1.000
_cell.length_c   1.000
_cell.angle_alpha   90.00
_cell.angle_beta   90.00
_cell.angle_gamma   90.00
#
_symmetry.space_group_name_H-M   'P 1'
#
loop_
_entity.id
_entity.type
_entity.pdbx_description
1 polymer ?
#
loop_
_entity_poly.entity_id
_entity_poly.type
_entity_poly.pdbx_seq_one_letter_code
_entity_poly.pdbx_strand_id
1 'polypeptide(L)'
;MRDKLAYPTVCVYDSRPFASEKALFIAGKDGYHTYRIPALAVTTRGTVLAFCEGRKHSSSDAGNIDIVLRRSHDHGLTWTEPEVIIADGDMTCGNPCPVVDASDGTIWLPFCKNLGEGHERVVTRSSDGGLTFAPPEWDTTLVEPVCQAGLVRFTHAATHGRDRILFSNPASAAKRERMTIRLSYDEGRTWPLFRILHAGPAAYSDLATAQDEKTILCLYERGISHPYETITCAAFDLKWLSGGQDAL
;
A
#
# COMPACT_ATOMS: atom_id res chain seq x y z
N MET A 1 37.30 -8.59 5.71
CA MET A 1 36.66 -8.85 4.40
C MET A 1 35.30 -9.46 4.69
N ARG A 2 34.21 -8.78 4.35
CA ARG A 2 32.86 -9.37 4.38
C ARG A 2 32.54 -9.75 2.95
N ASP A 3 32.36 -11.05 2.70
CA ASP A 3 31.90 -11.56 1.42
C ASP A 3 30.50 -11.00 1.14
N LYS A 4 30.41 -10.13 0.14
CA LYS A 4 29.13 -9.75 -0.46
C LYS A 4 28.66 -10.97 -1.27
N LEU A 5 27.80 -11.79 -0.70
CA LEU A 5 26.94 -12.67 -1.49
C LEU A 5 26.13 -11.78 -2.44
N ALA A 6 26.59 -11.68 -3.68
CA ALA A 6 25.86 -11.02 -4.74
C ALA A 6 24.67 -11.90 -5.10
N TYR A 7 23.53 -11.69 -4.45
CA TYR A 7 22.28 -12.23 -4.94
C TYR A 7 21.96 -11.52 -6.25
N PRO A 8 21.87 -12.23 -7.39
CA PRO A 8 21.54 -11.59 -8.65
C PRO A 8 20.14 -10.99 -8.55
N THR A 9 20.04 -9.67 -8.60
CA THR A 9 18.76 -8.97 -8.68
C THR A 9 18.15 -9.25 -10.05
N VAL A 10 17.02 -9.96 -10.10
CA VAL A 10 16.34 -10.27 -11.37
C VAL A 10 15.15 -9.35 -11.53
N CYS A 11 15.19 -8.48 -12.56
CA CYS A 11 14.01 -7.78 -13.04
C CYS A 11 13.16 -8.75 -13.84
N VAL A 12 11.92 -9.00 -13.43
CA VAL A 12 11.05 -9.94 -14.13
C VAL A 12 10.24 -9.20 -15.19
N TYR A 13 10.57 -9.40 -16.47
CA TYR A 13 9.94 -8.74 -17.63
C TYR A 13 8.79 -9.55 -18.28
N ASP A 14 8.25 -10.55 -17.57
CA ASP A 14 7.24 -11.46 -18.13
C ASP A 14 5.88 -10.76 -18.36
N SER A 15 5.34 -10.87 -19.57
CA SER A 15 4.08 -10.29 -20.05
C SER A 15 2.81 -11.00 -19.56
N ARG A 16 2.93 -11.95 -18.62
CA ARG A 16 1.78 -12.60 -17.99
C ARG A 16 0.75 -11.57 -17.51
N PRO A 17 -0.53 -11.72 -17.90
CA PRO A 17 -1.56 -10.78 -17.53
C PRO A 17 -1.73 -10.76 -16.02
N PHE A 18 -1.97 -9.55 -15.54
CA PHE A 18 -2.35 -9.25 -14.18
C PHE A 18 -3.68 -9.93 -13.82
N ALA A 19 -3.91 -10.31 -12.56
CA ALA A 19 -5.20 -10.93 -12.19
C ALA A 19 -6.35 -9.92 -12.31
N SER A 20 -6.20 -8.71 -11.74
CA SER A 20 -7.13 -7.59 -12.00
C SER A 20 -6.63 -6.24 -11.51
N GLU A 21 -6.70 -5.20 -12.35
CA GLU A 21 -6.41 -3.80 -11.99
C GLU A 21 -7.70 -2.97 -12.09
N LYS A 22 -8.05 -2.23 -11.03
CA LYS A 22 -9.28 -1.42 -10.96
C LYS A 22 -8.99 0.00 -10.46
N ALA A 23 -9.33 1.00 -11.27
CA ALA A 23 -9.38 2.39 -10.83
C ALA A 23 -10.53 2.54 -9.81
N LEU A 24 -10.20 2.90 -8.57
CA LEU A 24 -11.17 2.98 -7.47
C LEU A 24 -11.60 4.42 -7.17
N PHE A 25 -10.65 5.35 -7.16
CA PHE A 25 -10.92 6.75 -6.87
C PHE A 25 -10.26 7.62 -7.93
N ILE A 26 -11.07 8.33 -8.72
CA ILE A 26 -10.62 9.07 -9.90
C ILE A 26 -10.77 10.57 -9.63
N ALA A 27 -9.71 11.33 -9.82
CA ALA A 27 -9.74 12.79 -9.64
C ALA A 27 -10.88 13.44 -10.44
N GLY A 28 -11.60 14.38 -9.83
CA GLY A 28 -12.76 15.05 -10.42
C GLY A 28 -14.05 14.23 -10.45
N LYS A 29 -14.09 13.06 -9.78
CA LYS A 29 -15.30 12.24 -9.62
C LYS A 29 -15.83 12.26 -8.19
N ASP A 30 -17.12 11.96 -8.06
CA ASP A 30 -17.85 11.79 -6.79
C ASP A 30 -17.75 13.00 -5.84
N GLY A 31 -17.57 14.21 -6.41
CA GLY A 31 -17.52 15.47 -5.66
C GLY A 31 -16.13 15.89 -5.16
N TYR A 32 -15.06 15.16 -5.53
CA TYR A 32 -13.71 15.45 -5.06
C TYR A 32 -12.78 15.86 -6.20
N HIS A 33 -11.98 16.90 -5.96
CA HIS A 33 -10.93 17.34 -6.88
C HIS A 33 -9.83 16.28 -6.99
N THR A 34 -9.36 15.71 -5.87
CA THR A 34 -8.28 14.73 -5.85
C THR A 34 -8.49 13.72 -4.74
N TYR A 35 -8.04 12.49 -4.98
CA TYR A 35 -7.92 11.47 -3.94
C TYR A 35 -6.45 11.18 -3.64
N ARG A 36 -6.11 11.06 -2.35
CA ARG A 36 -4.73 10.86 -1.89
C ARG A 36 -4.67 9.90 -0.70
N ILE A 37 -3.47 9.46 -0.34
CA ILE A 37 -3.18 8.74 0.91
C ILE A 37 -3.99 7.43 1.02
N PRO A 38 -3.77 6.47 0.10
CA PRO A 38 -4.42 5.17 0.14
C PRO A 38 -4.04 4.38 1.40
N ALA A 39 -5.02 3.66 1.94
CA ALA A 39 -4.80 2.64 2.97
C ALA A 39 -5.70 1.42 2.74
N LEU A 40 -5.16 0.22 2.98
CA LEU A 40 -5.84 -1.06 2.82
C LEU A 40 -5.98 -1.79 4.14
N ALA A 41 -7.09 -2.49 4.31
CA ALA A 41 -7.25 -3.49 5.35
C ALA A 41 -8.09 -4.66 4.85
N VAL A 42 -7.82 -5.86 5.38
CA VAL A 42 -8.63 -7.06 5.12
C VAL A 42 -9.22 -7.51 6.44
N THR A 43 -10.55 -7.53 6.51
CA THR A 43 -11.28 -7.93 7.71
C THR A 43 -11.13 -9.43 7.98
N THR A 44 -11.43 -9.87 9.21
CA THR A 44 -11.48 -11.31 9.58
C THR A 44 -12.51 -12.12 8.76
N ARG A 45 -13.46 -11.44 8.09
CA ARG A 45 -14.43 -12.03 7.16
C ARG A 45 -14.00 -11.95 5.69
N GLY A 46 -12.75 -11.55 5.41
CA GLY A 46 -12.19 -11.48 4.06
C GLY A 46 -12.67 -10.32 3.20
N THR A 47 -13.52 -9.43 3.73
CA THR A 47 -13.83 -8.17 3.04
C THR A 47 -12.59 -7.29 3.00
N VAL A 48 -12.24 -6.82 1.81
CA VAL A 48 -11.17 -5.84 1.58
C VAL A 48 -11.75 -4.44 1.70
N LEU A 49 -11.06 -3.57 2.45
CA LEU A 49 -11.41 -2.18 2.68
C LEU A 49 -10.34 -1.30 2.06
N ALA A 50 -10.72 -0.39 1.18
CA ALA A 50 -9.83 0.60 0.56
C ALA A 50 -10.25 2.01 1.01
N PHE A 51 -9.42 2.61 1.85
CA PHE A 51 -9.60 3.98 2.35
C PHE A 51 -8.72 4.94 1.56
N CYS A 52 -9.15 6.19 1.46
CA CYS A 52 -8.28 7.30 1.06
C CYS A 52 -8.83 8.65 1.55
N GLU A 53 -8.02 9.69 1.44
CA GLU A 53 -8.46 11.07 1.51
C GLU A 53 -9.23 11.46 0.24
N GLY A 54 -10.43 11.98 0.40
CA GLY A 54 -11.15 12.75 -0.61
C GLY A 54 -10.92 14.24 -0.39
N ARG A 55 -10.12 14.87 -1.25
CA ARG A 55 -9.78 16.30 -1.16
C ARG A 55 -10.72 17.11 -2.05
N LYS A 56 -11.56 17.97 -1.46
CA LYS A 56 -12.68 18.58 -2.20
C LYS A 56 -12.27 19.59 -3.25
N HIS A 57 -11.34 20.49 -2.91
CA HIS A 57 -11.10 21.69 -3.72
C HIS A 57 -9.77 21.71 -4.47
N SER A 58 -8.76 21.01 -3.97
CA SER A 58 -7.43 20.98 -4.58
C SER A 58 -6.67 19.71 -4.19
N SER A 59 -5.45 19.55 -4.71
CA SER A 59 -4.52 18.51 -4.27
C SER A 59 -3.71 18.89 -3.03
N SER A 60 -4.02 20.01 -2.35
CA SER A 60 -3.35 20.46 -1.12
C SER A 60 -3.47 19.44 0.02
N ASP A 61 -2.47 19.36 0.89
CA ASP A 61 -2.49 18.53 2.10
C ASP A 61 -3.36 19.13 3.24
N ALA A 62 -3.93 20.31 3.01
CA ALA A 62 -4.80 21.01 3.96
C ALA A 62 -6.09 21.53 3.29
N GLY A 63 -7.12 21.72 4.12
CA GLY A 63 -8.45 22.19 3.74
C GLY A 63 -9.52 21.12 4.00
N ASN A 64 -10.68 21.28 3.36
CA ASN A 64 -11.82 20.36 3.44
C ASN A 64 -11.44 19.00 2.80
N ILE A 65 -11.05 18.06 3.67
CA ILE A 65 -10.62 16.71 3.30
C ILE A 65 -11.42 15.70 4.12
N ASP A 66 -12.10 14.81 3.41
CA ASP A 66 -12.89 13.72 3.97
C ASP A 66 -12.09 12.40 3.89
N ILE A 67 -12.47 11.39 4.68
CA ILE A 67 -12.04 10.01 4.48
C ILE A 67 -13.16 9.24 3.81
N VAL A 68 -12.83 8.61 2.67
CA VAL A 68 -13.75 7.81 1.87
C VAL A 68 -13.32 6.35 1.85
N LEU A 69 -14.27 5.45 1.64
CA LEU A 69 -14.10 4.01 1.68
C LEU A 69 -14.80 3.32 0.50
N ARG A 70 -14.13 2.36 -0.13
CA ARG A 70 -14.77 1.32 -0.95
C ARG A 70 -14.49 -0.06 -0.36
N ARG A 71 -15.39 -1.00 -0.60
CA ARG A 71 -15.27 -2.38 -0.11
C ARG A 71 -15.28 -3.37 -1.27
N SER A 72 -14.54 -4.46 -1.11
CA SER A 72 -14.63 -5.63 -1.99
C SER A 72 -14.95 -6.86 -1.15
N HIS A 73 -15.91 -7.65 -1.63
CA HIS A 73 -16.34 -8.90 -1.01
C HIS A 73 -15.81 -10.14 -1.74
N ASP A 74 -14.97 -9.94 -2.76
CA ASP A 74 -14.44 -10.96 -3.66
C ASP A 74 -12.93 -10.76 -3.90
N HIS A 75 -12.20 -10.48 -2.81
CA HIS A 75 -10.74 -10.40 -2.80
C HIS A 75 -10.14 -9.34 -3.75
N GLY A 76 -10.85 -8.22 -3.94
CA GLY A 76 -10.40 -7.07 -4.72
C GLY A 76 -10.82 -7.07 -6.19
N LEU A 77 -11.62 -8.04 -6.63
CA LEU A 77 -12.05 -8.17 -8.03
C LEU A 77 -13.15 -7.16 -8.40
N THR A 78 -14.15 -6.99 -7.53
CA THR A 78 -15.24 -6.01 -7.66
C THR A 78 -15.35 -5.15 -6.39
N TRP A 79 -15.87 -3.94 -6.56
CA TRP A 79 -15.88 -2.92 -5.51
C TRP A 79 -17.23 -2.22 -5.43
N THR A 80 -17.64 -1.88 -4.21
CA THR A 80 -18.82 -1.04 -3.95
C THR A 80 -18.60 0.39 -4.45
N GLU A 81 -19.69 1.15 -4.54
CA GLU A 81 -19.64 2.60 -4.63
C GLU A 81 -18.91 3.23 -3.42
N PRO A 82 -18.34 4.45 -3.56
CA PRO A 82 -17.59 5.07 -2.49
C PRO A 82 -18.53 5.59 -1.41
N GLU A 83 -18.14 5.40 -0.16
CA GLU A 83 -18.86 5.88 1.02
C GLU A 83 -17.98 6.89 1.76
N VAL A 84 -18.55 8.04 2.13
CA VAL A 84 -17.87 9.00 3.01
C VAL A 84 -18.05 8.54 4.45
N ILE A 85 -16.94 8.20 5.12
CA ILE A 85 -16.98 7.66 6.49
C ILE A 85 -16.60 8.70 7.54
N ILE A 86 -15.81 9.71 7.16
CA ILE A 86 -15.43 10.83 8.03
C ILE A 86 -15.48 12.11 7.18
N ALA A 87 -16.27 13.08 7.62
CA ALA A 87 -16.34 14.42 7.03
C ALA A 87 -16.58 15.44 8.15
N ASP A 88 -15.90 16.58 8.09
CA ASP A 88 -16.01 17.60 9.15
C ASP A 88 -15.77 19.02 8.64
N GLY A 89 -16.56 19.43 7.64
CA GLY A 89 -16.51 20.78 7.10
C GLY A 89 -15.12 21.14 6.58
N ASP A 90 -14.57 22.28 6.98
CA ASP A 90 -13.27 22.77 6.50
C ASP A 90 -12.04 22.09 7.14
N MET A 91 -12.27 21.10 8.01
CA MET A 91 -11.20 20.33 8.63
C MET A 91 -10.51 19.40 7.64
N THR A 92 -9.23 19.15 7.89
CA THR A 92 -8.47 18.09 7.24
C THR A 92 -8.59 16.81 8.05
N CYS A 93 -9.40 15.86 7.57
CA CYS A 93 -9.46 14.50 8.07
C CYS A 93 -8.66 13.58 7.12
N GLY A 94 -7.49 13.11 7.54
CA GLY A 94 -6.55 12.44 6.64
C GLY A 94 -5.66 11.41 7.30
N ASN A 95 -4.70 10.87 6.55
CA ASN A 95 -3.80 9.80 6.98
C ASN A 95 -4.51 8.58 7.62
N PRO A 96 -5.48 7.96 6.94
CA PRO A 96 -6.13 6.75 7.45
C PRO A 96 -5.11 5.64 7.67
N CYS A 97 -5.12 5.01 8.85
CA CYS A 97 -4.21 3.92 9.18
C CYS A 97 -4.99 2.75 9.81
N PRO A 98 -5.79 2.01 9.04
CA PRO A 98 -6.66 0.97 9.55
C PRO A 98 -5.85 -0.20 10.15
N VAL A 99 -6.34 -0.73 11.27
CA VAL A 99 -5.83 -1.95 11.92
C VAL A 99 -7.01 -2.87 12.22
N VAL A 100 -6.91 -4.13 11.83
CA VAL A 100 -7.92 -5.14 12.12
C VAL A 100 -7.48 -5.95 13.33
N ASP A 101 -8.28 -5.91 14.39
CA ASP A 101 -8.11 -6.79 15.54
C ASP A 101 -8.56 -8.21 15.16
N ALA A 102 -7.61 -9.13 15.18
CA ALA A 102 -7.87 -10.51 14.80
C ALA A 102 -8.70 -11.29 15.85
N SER A 103 -8.74 -10.81 17.11
CA SER A 103 -9.39 -11.53 18.21
C SER A 103 -10.92 -11.47 18.14
N ASP A 104 -11.47 -10.33 17.68
CA ASP A 104 -12.90 -10.09 17.63
C ASP A 104 -13.40 -9.50 16.29
N GLY A 105 -12.49 -9.14 15.38
CA GLY A 105 -12.80 -8.55 14.08
C GLY A 105 -13.04 -7.03 14.11
N THR A 106 -12.78 -6.35 15.22
CA THR A 106 -12.85 -4.89 15.32
C THR A 106 -11.90 -4.23 14.31
N ILE A 107 -12.36 -3.16 13.64
CA ILE A 107 -11.53 -2.35 12.76
C ILE A 107 -11.26 -1.03 13.45
N TRP A 108 -10.02 -0.82 13.89
CA TRP A 108 -9.55 0.44 14.41
C TRP A 108 -9.11 1.32 13.24
N LEU A 109 -9.59 2.56 13.17
CA LEU A 109 -9.16 3.53 12.16
C LEU A 109 -8.61 4.81 12.81
N PRO A 110 -7.36 4.79 13.30
CA PRO A 110 -6.61 6.00 13.57
C PRO A 110 -6.53 6.90 12.32
N PHE A 111 -6.69 8.20 12.51
CA PHE A 111 -6.56 9.21 11.47
C PHE A 111 -6.15 10.57 12.07
N CYS A 112 -5.61 11.46 11.23
CA CYS A 112 -5.29 12.83 11.59
C CYS A 112 -6.50 13.73 11.38
N LYS A 113 -6.76 14.62 12.33
CA LYS A 113 -7.72 15.73 12.19
C LYS A 113 -7.06 17.04 12.60
N ASN A 114 -6.92 17.99 11.68
CA ASN A 114 -6.27 19.27 11.94
C ASN A 114 -6.79 20.38 11.02
N LEU A 115 -6.37 21.62 11.31
CA LEU A 115 -6.66 22.82 10.51
C LEU A 115 -5.57 23.11 9.45
N GLY A 116 -4.64 22.18 9.21
CA GLY A 116 -3.49 22.35 8.31
C GLY A 116 -2.16 22.69 8.98
N GLU A 117 -2.11 22.76 10.32
CA GLU A 117 -0.88 23.05 11.08
C GLU A 117 -0.55 21.90 12.06
N GLY A 118 0.49 21.12 11.76
CA GLY A 118 1.00 20.03 12.59
C GLY A 118 1.69 18.93 11.77
N HIS A 119 2.96 18.62 12.06
CA HIS A 119 3.85 17.77 11.24
C HIS A 119 4.49 16.61 12.01
N GLU A 120 3.76 15.88 12.84
CA GLU A 120 4.36 14.81 13.64
C GLU A 120 4.00 13.42 13.09
N ARG A 121 5.04 12.66 12.67
CA ARG A 121 5.01 11.20 12.55
C ARG A 121 6.39 10.63 12.86
N VAL A 122 6.43 9.52 13.59
CA VAL A 122 7.63 8.75 13.94
C VAL A 122 7.33 7.28 13.70
N VAL A 123 8.28 6.52 13.14
CA VAL A 123 8.11 5.10 12.79
C VAL A 123 8.91 4.22 13.72
N THR A 124 8.28 3.19 14.25
CA THR A 124 8.88 2.22 15.16
C THR A 124 8.52 0.79 14.73
N ARG A 125 9.31 -0.20 15.15
CA ARG A 125 9.14 -1.61 14.79
C ARG A 125 8.90 -2.43 16.06
N SER A 126 7.98 -3.37 15.99
CA SER A 126 7.77 -4.39 17.02
C SER A 126 8.23 -5.75 16.53
N SER A 127 8.93 -6.50 17.38
CA SER A 127 9.37 -7.88 17.12
C SER A 127 8.66 -8.90 18.01
N ASP A 128 7.63 -8.49 18.75
CA ASP A 128 6.92 -9.30 19.75
C ASP A 128 5.39 -9.26 19.56
N GLY A 129 4.94 -9.04 18.32
CA GLY A 129 3.51 -9.02 18.00
C GLY A 129 2.78 -7.73 18.41
N GLY A 130 3.51 -6.63 18.60
CA GLY A 130 2.97 -5.30 18.92
C GLY A 130 3.04 -4.92 20.40
N LEU A 131 3.67 -5.74 21.26
CA LEU A 131 3.73 -5.50 22.70
C LEU A 131 4.79 -4.44 23.07
N THR A 132 5.91 -4.40 22.36
CA THR A 132 6.94 -3.37 22.48
C THR A 132 7.45 -2.90 21.13
N PHE A 133 8.01 -1.70 21.12
CA PHE A 133 8.36 -0.94 19.93
C PHE A 133 9.78 -0.36 20.08
N ALA A 134 10.66 -0.61 19.12
CA ALA A 134 12.06 -0.17 19.12
C ALA A 134 12.21 1.34 18.84
N PRO A 135 13.31 1.99 19.25
CA PRO A 135 13.61 3.35 18.84
C PRO A 135 13.64 3.51 17.30
N PRO A 136 13.17 4.64 16.76
CA PRO A 136 13.17 4.91 15.31
C PRO A 136 14.60 4.96 14.73
N GLU A 137 14.84 4.32 13.57
CA GLU A 137 16.13 4.32 12.85
C GLU A 137 15.97 4.69 11.36
N TRP A 138 17.00 5.31 10.78
CA TRP A 138 17.06 5.72 9.37
C TRP A 138 17.65 4.60 8.49
N ASP A 139 16.98 4.21 7.40
CA ASP A 139 17.42 3.17 6.44
C ASP A 139 17.89 3.78 5.11
N THR A 140 19.12 3.47 4.67
CA THR A 140 19.73 4.04 3.45
C THR A 140 19.54 3.18 2.19
N THR A 141 18.89 2.01 2.29
CA THR A 141 18.63 1.11 1.17
C THR A 141 17.26 1.32 0.53
N LEU A 142 16.36 2.04 1.22
CA LEU A 142 15.01 2.38 0.78
C LEU A 142 14.95 3.83 0.28
N VAL A 143 15.45 4.06 -0.93
CA VAL A 143 15.43 5.39 -1.55
C VAL A 143 14.01 5.76 -1.99
N GLU A 144 13.45 6.83 -1.42
CA GLU A 144 12.17 7.42 -1.83
C GLU A 144 12.18 8.96 -1.69
N PRO A 145 11.37 9.70 -2.49
CA PRO A 145 10.96 11.05 -2.13
C PRO A 145 9.92 11.00 -1.01
N VAL A 146 9.94 11.91 -0.02
CA VAL A 146 9.01 11.98 1.15
C VAL A 146 7.60 11.50 0.78
N CYS A 147 7.25 10.24 1.07
CA CYS A 147 6.05 9.55 0.61
C CYS A 147 5.73 8.40 1.59
N GLN A 148 4.49 7.90 1.61
CA GLN A 148 4.17 6.65 2.31
C GLN A 148 4.61 5.46 1.46
N ALA A 149 5.10 4.41 2.12
CA ALA A 149 5.37 3.10 1.55
C ALA A 149 4.55 2.02 2.29
N GLY A 150 4.18 0.95 1.58
CA GLY A 150 3.46 -0.20 2.13
C GLY A 150 4.40 -1.40 2.35
N LEU A 151 4.33 -2.03 3.52
CA LEU A 151 5.10 -3.22 3.91
C LEU A 151 4.15 -4.27 4.51
N VAL A 152 4.18 -5.50 3.99
CA VAL A 152 3.36 -6.61 4.54
C VAL A 152 4.15 -7.92 4.55
N ARG A 153 4.00 -8.72 5.61
CA ARG A 153 4.41 -10.13 5.59
C ARG A 153 3.37 -10.91 4.80
N PHE A 154 3.79 -11.48 3.67
CA PHE A 154 2.90 -12.25 2.81
C PHE A 154 2.74 -13.69 3.30
N THR A 155 3.83 -14.35 3.69
CA THR A 155 3.78 -15.71 4.25
C THR A 155 4.83 -15.89 5.34
N HIS A 156 4.60 -16.84 6.24
CA HIS A 156 5.54 -17.26 7.28
C HIS A 156 5.98 -18.72 7.05
N ALA A 157 7.23 -19.03 7.34
CA ALA A 157 7.79 -20.36 7.09
C ALA A 157 7.04 -21.49 7.80
N ALA A 158 6.53 -21.23 9.00
CA ALA A 158 5.77 -22.22 9.78
C ALA A 158 4.47 -22.68 9.09
N THR A 159 3.84 -21.82 8.27
CA THR A 159 2.56 -22.14 7.61
C THR A 159 2.72 -22.42 6.12
N HIS A 160 3.75 -21.87 5.47
CA HIS A 160 3.90 -21.87 4.00
C HIS A 160 5.30 -22.29 3.52
N GLY A 161 6.13 -22.86 4.41
CA GLY A 161 7.45 -23.41 4.09
C GLY A 161 8.56 -22.37 3.80
N ARG A 162 8.23 -21.08 3.71
CA ARG A 162 9.20 -19.98 3.57
C ARG A 162 8.62 -18.64 4.05
N ASP A 163 9.48 -17.79 4.61
CA ASP A 163 9.14 -16.40 4.92
C ASP A 163 9.20 -15.50 3.68
N ARG A 164 8.18 -14.64 3.53
CA ARG A 164 8.08 -13.69 2.41
C ARG A 164 7.60 -12.34 2.90
N ILE A 165 8.38 -11.31 2.64
CA ILE A 165 8.02 -9.92 2.93
C ILE A 165 7.90 -9.15 1.62
N LEU A 166 6.82 -8.40 1.48
CA LEU A 166 6.55 -7.54 0.33
C LEU A 166 6.74 -6.08 0.71
N PHE A 167 7.28 -5.31 -0.23
CA PHE A 167 7.43 -3.86 -0.13
C PHE A 167 6.98 -3.19 -1.43
N SER A 168 6.25 -2.08 -1.31
CA SER A 168 5.78 -1.27 -2.44
C SER A 168 6.31 0.16 -2.36
N ASN A 169 6.85 0.68 -3.46
CA ASN A 169 7.25 2.08 -3.56
C ASN A 169 7.39 2.58 -5.01
N PRO A 170 7.33 3.90 -5.26
CA PRO A 170 7.85 4.52 -6.48
C PRO A 170 9.37 4.36 -6.55
N ALA A 171 9.86 3.45 -7.38
CA ALA A 171 11.27 3.11 -7.47
C ALA A 171 12.05 4.04 -8.42
N SER A 172 12.15 5.31 -8.05
CA SER A 172 12.95 6.33 -8.76
C SER A 172 13.56 7.33 -7.76
N ALA A 173 14.84 7.63 -7.93
CA ALA A 173 15.55 8.60 -7.09
C ALA A 173 15.24 10.06 -7.46
N ALA A 174 14.60 10.29 -8.61
CA ALA A 174 14.37 11.64 -9.14
C ALA A 174 12.91 12.09 -9.00
N LYS A 175 11.95 11.18 -9.21
CA LYS A 175 10.52 11.52 -9.31
C LYS A 175 9.66 10.42 -8.68
N ARG A 176 8.41 10.76 -8.36
CA ARG A 176 7.36 9.82 -7.97
C ARG A 176 6.82 9.09 -9.20
N GLU A 177 7.48 8.00 -9.56
CA GLU A 177 7.17 7.16 -10.71
C GLU A 177 7.65 5.72 -10.48
N ARG A 178 7.22 4.80 -11.36
CA ARG A 178 7.65 3.40 -11.36
C ARG A 178 7.25 2.66 -10.08
N MET A 179 5.94 2.59 -9.83
CA MET A 179 5.40 1.78 -8.72
C MET A 179 5.92 0.35 -8.86
N THR A 180 6.62 -0.12 -7.84
CA THR A 180 7.36 -1.39 -7.87
C THR A 180 7.04 -2.20 -6.63
N ILE A 181 6.80 -3.48 -6.83
CA ILE A 181 6.66 -4.48 -5.76
C ILE A 181 7.98 -5.23 -5.63
N ARG A 182 8.49 -5.36 -4.40
CA ARG A 182 9.71 -6.09 -4.07
C ARG A 182 9.37 -7.25 -3.15
N LEU A 183 10.13 -8.34 -3.27
CA LEU A 183 9.99 -9.54 -2.47
C LEU A 183 11.34 -9.87 -1.80
N SER A 184 11.29 -10.03 -0.48
CA SER A 184 12.39 -10.49 0.36
C SER A 184 12.09 -11.89 0.90
N TYR A 185 13.13 -12.71 1.01
CA TYR A 185 13.11 -14.05 1.62
C TYR A 185 13.93 -14.14 2.91
N ASP A 186 14.53 -13.03 3.35
CA ASP A 186 15.53 -13.00 4.42
C ASP A 186 15.21 -11.94 5.48
N GLU A 187 13.92 -11.77 5.75
CA GLU A 187 13.37 -10.83 6.73
C GLU A 187 13.67 -9.36 6.40
N GLY A 188 13.58 -9.00 5.10
CA GLY A 188 13.74 -7.63 4.62
C GLY A 188 15.19 -7.16 4.50
N ARG A 189 16.17 -8.05 4.70
CA ARG A 189 17.61 -7.70 4.58
C ARG A 189 18.02 -7.49 3.13
N THR A 190 17.50 -8.29 2.21
CA THR A 190 17.69 -8.14 0.77
C THR A 190 16.39 -8.29 -0.01
N TRP A 191 16.36 -7.74 -1.22
CA TRP A 191 15.19 -7.67 -2.09
C TRP A 191 15.53 -8.24 -3.49
N PRO A 192 15.81 -9.55 -3.61
CA PRO A 192 16.35 -10.15 -4.84
C PRO A 192 15.36 -10.18 -6.00
N LEU A 193 14.05 -10.10 -5.71
CA LEU A 193 12.99 -10.11 -6.71
C LEU A 193 12.19 -8.83 -6.66
N PHE A 194 11.89 -8.28 -7.83
CA PHE A 194 11.00 -7.13 -7.97
C PHE A 194 10.27 -7.14 -9.30
N ARG A 195 9.13 -6.44 -9.33
CA ARG A 195 8.33 -6.22 -10.54
C ARG A 195 7.72 -4.82 -10.53
N ILE A 196 7.76 -4.17 -11.68
CA ILE A 196 7.12 -2.86 -11.87
C ILE A 196 5.62 -3.10 -12.08
N LEU A 197 4.80 -2.54 -11.20
CA LEU A 197 3.35 -2.56 -11.27
C LEU A 197 2.83 -1.47 -12.23
N HIS A 198 3.41 -0.27 -12.16
CA HIS A 198 3.09 0.84 -13.07
C HIS A 198 4.35 1.62 -13.41
N ALA A 199 4.69 1.73 -14.70
CA ALA A 199 5.92 2.39 -15.12
C ALA A 199 5.85 3.92 -15.07
N GLY A 200 4.65 4.50 -15.13
CA GLY A 200 4.43 5.95 -15.17
C GLY A 200 4.45 6.62 -13.79
N PRO A 201 3.91 7.85 -13.70
CA PRO A 201 3.78 8.57 -12.45
C PRO A 201 3.02 7.74 -11.41
N ALA A 202 3.62 7.59 -10.23
CA ALA A 202 3.06 6.85 -9.12
C ALA A 202 3.57 7.38 -7.79
N ALA A 203 2.72 7.41 -6.77
CA ALA A 203 3.04 8.00 -5.47
C ALA A 203 2.72 7.05 -4.32
N TYR A 204 1.86 7.43 -3.38
CA TYR A 204 1.64 6.65 -2.16
C TYR A 204 1.07 5.28 -2.51
N SER A 205 1.45 4.26 -1.74
CA SER A 205 0.91 2.90 -1.88
C SER A 205 0.75 2.22 -0.53
N ASP A 206 -0.15 1.24 -0.49
CA ASP A 206 -0.33 0.32 0.62
C ASP A 206 -0.57 -1.11 0.15
N LEU A 207 -0.18 -2.09 0.96
CA LEU A 207 -0.24 -3.51 0.63
C LEU A 207 -1.09 -4.29 1.62
N ALA A 208 -1.84 -5.26 1.10
CA ALA A 208 -2.53 -6.26 1.92
C ALA A 208 -2.51 -7.63 1.25
N THR A 209 -2.83 -8.66 2.02
CA THR A 209 -3.03 -10.02 1.53
C THR A 209 -4.50 -10.38 1.74
N ALA A 210 -5.17 -10.85 0.69
CA ALA A 210 -6.55 -11.29 0.79
C ALA A 210 -6.65 -12.60 1.61
N GLN A 211 -7.85 -12.91 2.07
CA GLN A 211 -8.08 -14.08 2.93
C GLN A 211 -7.83 -15.43 2.23
N ASP A 212 -7.75 -15.46 0.90
CA ASP A 212 -7.37 -16.67 0.16
C ASP A 212 -5.88 -17.03 0.30
N GLU A 213 -5.11 -16.20 1.00
CA GLU A 213 -3.67 -16.31 1.28
C GLU A 213 -2.79 -16.36 0.01
N LYS A 214 -3.39 -16.11 -1.17
CA LYS A 214 -2.73 -16.19 -2.47
C LYS A 214 -2.70 -14.83 -3.17
N THR A 215 -3.74 -14.05 -2.96
CA THR A 215 -3.92 -12.75 -3.61
C THR A 215 -3.23 -11.66 -2.80
N ILE A 216 -2.28 -11.01 -3.45
CA ILE A 216 -1.60 -9.81 -3.01
C ILE A 216 -2.36 -8.62 -3.59
N LEU A 217 -2.64 -7.63 -2.75
CA LEU A 217 -3.32 -6.39 -3.09
C LEU A 217 -2.36 -5.23 -2.92
N CYS A 218 -2.31 -4.34 -3.92
CA CYS A 218 -1.62 -3.06 -3.85
C CYS A 218 -2.60 -1.94 -4.21
N LEU A 219 -2.89 -1.06 -3.26
CA LEU A 219 -3.66 0.17 -3.49
C LEU A 219 -2.67 1.31 -3.63
N TYR A 220 -2.70 2.02 -4.75
CA TYR A 220 -1.66 3.00 -5.04
C TYR A 220 -2.13 4.16 -5.91
N GLU A 221 -1.49 5.30 -5.73
CA GLU A 221 -1.67 6.50 -6.56
C GLU A 221 -0.93 6.34 -7.88
N ARG A 222 -1.61 6.60 -9.00
CA ARG A 222 -1.01 6.60 -10.33
C ARG A 222 -1.71 7.54 -11.31
N GLY A 223 -1.02 7.80 -12.42
CA GLY A 223 -1.60 8.44 -13.59
C GLY A 223 -0.75 8.29 -14.84
N ILE A 224 -1.09 9.06 -15.87
CA ILE A 224 -0.35 9.15 -17.13
C ILE A 224 0.59 10.37 -17.08
N SER A 225 0.06 11.53 -16.70
CA SER A 225 0.82 12.79 -16.62
C SER A 225 1.22 13.14 -15.20
N HIS A 226 0.39 12.81 -14.21
CA HIS A 226 0.56 13.15 -12.81
C HIS A 226 0.11 11.99 -11.90
N PRO A 227 0.79 11.68 -10.77
CA PRO A 227 0.44 10.52 -9.94
C PRO A 227 -0.93 10.61 -9.24
N TYR A 228 -1.52 11.80 -9.11
CA TYR A 228 -2.79 12.01 -8.37
C TYR A 228 -4.04 11.92 -9.24
N GLU A 229 -3.92 11.42 -10.47
CA GLU A 229 -5.06 11.26 -11.37
C GLU A 229 -6.02 10.16 -10.87
N THR A 230 -5.49 9.09 -10.29
CA THR A 230 -6.29 7.94 -9.86
C THR A 230 -5.61 7.18 -8.71
N ILE A 231 -6.40 6.71 -7.75
CA ILE A 231 -6.00 5.61 -6.86
C ILE A 231 -6.56 4.31 -7.43
N THR A 232 -5.68 3.35 -7.63
CA THR A 232 -5.95 2.06 -8.26
C THR A 232 -5.66 0.93 -7.30
N CYS A 233 -6.54 -0.06 -7.24
CA CYS A 233 -6.25 -1.33 -6.58
C CYS A 233 -5.83 -2.38 -7.61
N ALA A 234 -4.75 -3.06 -7.28
CA ALA A 234 -4.08 -4.03 -8.11
C ALA A 234 -4.06 -5.37 -7.36
N ALA A 235 -4.63 -6.42 -7.95
CA ALA A 235 -4.63 -7.79 -7.39
C ALA A 235 -3.77 -8.73 -8.25
N PHE A 236 -2.87 -9.48 -7.61
CA PHE A 236 -1.92 -10.39 -8.27
C PHE A 236 -1.45 -11.49 -7.31
N ASP A 237 -0.82 -12.54 -7.84
CA ASP A 237 -0.27 -13.64 -7.04
C ASP A 237 1.27 -13.67 -7.08
N LEU A 238 1.85 -14.55 -6.26
CA LEU A 238 3.30 -14.76 -6.18
C LEU A 238 3.89 -15.26 -7.50
N LYS A 239 3.12 -16.06 -8.24
CA LYS A 239 3.53 -16.62 -9.53
C LYS A 239 3.68 -15.51 -10.57
N TRP A 240 2.79 -14.52 -10.57
CA TRP A 240 2.93 -13.31 -11.35
C TRP A 240 4.15 -12.56 -10.85
N LEU A 241 4.22 -12.15 -9.59
CA LEU A 241 5.31 -11.32 -9.06
C LEU A 241 6.71 -11.87 -9.40
N SER A 242 6.92 -13.17 -9.18
CA SER A 242 8.21 -13.85 -9.36
C SER A 242 8.50 -14.27 -10.81
N GLY A 243 7.56 -14.12 -11.75
CA GLY A 243 7.68 -14.72 -13.08
C GLY A 243 7.71 -16.25 -13.03
N GLY A 244 7.01 -16.85 -12.08
CA GLY A 244 6.93 -18.29 -11.89
C GLY A 244 8.15 -18.92 -11.21
N GLN A 245 9.09 -18.12 -10.70
CA GLN A 245 10.20 -18.63 -9.88
C GLN A 245 9.75 -19.03 -8.47
N ASP A 246 8.60 -18.52 -8.02
CA ASP A 246 7.97 -18.87 -6.75
C ASP A 246 6.44 -18.92 -6.92
N ALA A 247 5.79 -19.78 -6.14
CA ALA A 247 4.35 -20.00 -6.13
C ALA A 247 3.91 -20.57 -4.76
N LEU A 248 2.63 -20.39 -4.44
CA LEU A 248 1.96 -21.00 -3.28
C LEU A 248 1.01 -22.13 -3.74
#